data_AF-W4L2A0-F1
#
_entry.id   AF-W4L2A0-F1
#
_cell.length_a   1.000
_cell.length_b   1.000
_cell.length_c   1.000
_cell.angle_alpha   90.00
_cell.angle_beta   90.00
_cell.angle_gamma   90.00
#
_symmetry.space_group_name_H-M   'P 1'
#
loop_
_entity.id
_entity.type
_entity.pdbx_description
1 polymer ?
#
loop_
_entity_poly.entity_id
_entity_poly.type
_entity_poly.pdbx_seq_one_letter_code
_entity_poly.pdbx_strand_id
1 'polypeptide(L)'
;MPPPEAVKQFDAAVQSQDLQSLLAVVHRIGQQDTKEAVLAIAYAGLAESVLVSLSAEQTQQVLQTAQEVLTRMTDTRAWKATYKATYKHPDWRVRVMLLDVVRHRLPDEKRAEKAVIKAIGDGTDAVAIKAIEMAGEFNLKRTVPKLMQMVTTPEPIGKC
;
A
#
# COMPACT_ATOMS: atom_id res chain seq x y z
N MET A 1 -1.24 0.85 14.39
CA MET A 1 -1.63 -0.54 14.71
C MET A 1 -3.07 -0.72 14.27
N PRO A 2 -3.43 -1.88 13.71
CA PRO A 2 -4.81 -2.20 13.37
C PRO A 2 -5.68 -2.30 14.64
N PRO A 3 -6.99 -2.01 14.55
CA PRO A 3 -7.94 -2.28 15.65
C PRO A 3 -7.97 -3.77 16.02
N PRO A 4 -7.95 -4.16 17.31
CA PRO A 4 -7.94 -5.57 17.72
C PRO A 4 -9.13 -6.39 17.19
N GLU A 5 -10.30 -5.76 17.11
CA GLU A 5 -11.50 -6.43 16.61
C GLU A 5 -11.41 -6.76 15.11
N ALA A 6 -10.73 -5.90 14.33
CA ALA A 6 -10.47 -6.19 12.93
C ALA A 6 -9.49 -7.36 12.76
N VAL A 7 -8.47 -7.46 13.62
CA VAL A 7 -7.52 -8.58 13.62
C VAL A 7 -8.28 -9.89 13.81
N LYS A 8 -9.15 -9.99 14.82
CA LYS A 8 -9.98 -11.19 15.04
C LYS A 8 -10.84 -11.56 13.84
N GLN A 9 -11.44 -10.58 13.17
CA GLN A 9 -12.27 -10.83 11.99
C GLN A 9 -11.46 -11.40 10.82
N PHE A 10 -10.25 -10.88 10.58
CA PHE A 10 -9.36 -11.41 9.55
C PHE A 10 -8.81 -12.79 9.92
N ASP A 11 -8.41 -13.01 11.17
CA ASP A 11 -7.95 -14.32 11.64
C ASP A 11 -9.03 -15.39 11.46
N ALA A 12 -10.28 -15.08 11.84
CA ALA A 12 -11.41 -15.98 11.65
C ALA A 12 -11.68 -16.28 10.17
N ALA A 13 -11.56 -15.27 9.29
CA ALA A 13 -11.73 -15.46 7.86
C ALA A 13 -10.63 -16.35 7.26
N VAL A 14 -9.36 -16.16 7.66
CA VAL A 14 -8.25 -17.02 7.23
C VAL A 14 -8.42 -18.46 7.74
N GLN A 15 -8.82 -18.63 9.00
CA GLN A 15 -9.06 -19.95 9.59
C GLN A 15 -10.19 -20.71 8.89
N SER A 16 -11.18 -20.01 8.33
CA SER A 16 -12.25 -20.65 7.55
C SER A 16 -11.76 -21.27 6.24
N GLN A 17 -10.55 -20.92 5.79
CA GLN A 17 -9.98 -21.30 4.49
C GLN A 17 -10.85 -20.94 3.28
N ASP A 18 -11.83 -20.06 3.47
CA ASP A 18 -12.70 -19.54 2.43
C ASP A 18 -12.23 -18.13 2.02
N LEU A 19 -11.75 -18.02 0.79
CA LEU A 19 -11.35 -16.74 0.21
C LEU A 19 -12.52 -15.74 0.23
N GLN A 20 -13.76 -16.17 -0.04
CA GLN A 20 -14.90 -15.27 -0.10
C GLN A 20 -15.19 -14.63 1.25
N SER A 21 -15.05 -15.40 2.33
CA SER A 21 -15.11 -14.88 3.70
C SER A 21 -14.07 -13.79 3.93
N LEU A 22 -12.81 -13.98 3.50
CA LEU A 22 -11.76 -12.97 3.61
C LEU A 22 -12.09 -11.69 2.82
N LEU A 23 -12.51 -11.82 1.55
CA LEU A 23 -12.90 -10.70 0.71
C LEU A 23 -14.09 -9.93 1.30
N ALA A 24 -15.07 -10.64 1.86
CA ALA A 24 -16.23 -10.04 2.53
C ALA A 24 -15.82 -9.22 3.76
N VAL A 25 -14.82 -9.66 4.54
CA VAL A 25 -14.27 -8.86 5.65
C VAL A 25 -13.62 -7.57 5.13
N VAL A 26 -12.83 -7.64 4.06
CA VAL A 26 -12.22 -6.45 3.43
C VAL A 26 -13.29 -5.44 3.03
N HIS A 27 -14.34 -5.87 2.32
CA HIS A 27 -15.44 -5.00 1.91
C HIS A 27 -16.19 -4.39 3.11
N ARG A 28 -16.58 -5.21 4.09
CA ARG A 28 -17.34 -4.76 5.27
C ARG A 28 -16.56 -3.73 6.08
N ILE A 29 -15.27 -3.96 6.32
CA ILE A 29 -14.42 -2.98 7.01
C ILE A 29 -14.26 -1.72 6.16
N GLY A 30 -14.08 -1.88 4.85
CA GLY A 30 -13.97 -0.79 3.89
C GLY A 30 -15.14 0.19 3.88
N GLN A 31 -16.37 -0.32 4.01
CA GLN A 31 -17.60 0.48 4.06
C GLN A 31 -17.63 1.50 5.20
N GLN A 32 -16.81 1.32 6.24
CA GLN A 32 -16.73 2.28 7.34
C GLN A 32 -16.08 3.59 6.93
N ASP A 33 -15.27 3.60 5.86
CA ASP A 33 -14.58 4.79 5.33
C ASP A 33 -13.89 5.60 6.44
N THR A 34 -13.05 4.92 7.23
CA THR A 34 -12.29 5.54 8.33
C THR A 34 -10.82 5.22 8.25
N LYS A 35 -10.02 6.03 8.95
CA LYS A 35 -8.61 5.73 9.25
C LYS A 35 -8.45 4.34 9.87
N GLU A 36 -9.32 3.95 10.79
CA GLU A 36 -9.28 2.66 11.46
C GLU A 36 -9.54 1.51 10.48
N ALA A 37 -10.44 1.70 9.51
CA ALA A 37 -10.67 0.76 8.42
C ALA A 37 -9.43 0.59 7.51
N VAL A 38 -8.75 1.68 7.15
CA VAL A 38 -7.48 1.59 6.41
C VAL A 38 -6.44 0.83 7.20
N LEU A 39 -6.30 1.11 8.50
CA LEU A 39 -5.34 0.42 9.35
C LEU A 39 -5.67 -1.07 9.47
N ALA A 40 -6.95 -1.41 9.58
CA ALA A 40 -7.41 -2.79 9.59
C ALA A 40 -7.09 -3.52 8.28
N ILE A 41 -7.51 -2.99 7.13
CA ILE A 41 -7.26 -3.61 5.83
C ILE A 41 -5.74 -3.72 5.59
N ALA A 42 -5.01 -2.61 5.71
CA ALA A 42 -3.61 -2.57 5.36
C ALA A 42 -2.72 -3.36 6.32
N TYR A 43 -3.02 -3.44 7.62
CA TYR A 43 -2.10 -4.06 8.60
C TYR A 43 -2.63 -5.30 9.31
N ALA A 44 -3.91 -5.64 9.16
CA ALA A 44 -4.45 -6.93 9.61
C ALA A 44 -4.82 -7.80 8.40
N GLY A 45 -5.62 -7.28 7.47
CA GLY A 45 -6.07 -8.03 6.29
C GLY A 45 -4.97 -8.32 5.27
N LEU A 46 -3.94 -7.48 5.22
CA LEU A 46 -2.76 -7.64 4.35
C LEU A 46 -1.48 -7.90 5.14
N ALA A 47 -1.60 -8.40 6.37
CA ALA A 47 -0.45 -8.82 7.15
C ALA A 47 0.24 -10.03 6.52
N GLU A 48 1.55 -10.19 6.76
CA GLU A 48 2.32 -11.33 6.26
C GLU A 48 1.67 -12.67 6.61
N SER A 49 1.19 -12.84 7.85
CA SER A 49 0.50 -14.05 8.32
C SER A 49 -0.74 -14.41 7.49
N VAL A 50 -1.45 -13.41 6.96
CA VAL A 50 -2.56 -13.62 6.04
C VAL A 50 -2.03 -13.98 4.67
N LEU A 51 -1.13 -13.16 4.11
CA LEU A 51 -0.66 -13.32 2.73
C LEU A 51 0.10 -14.63 2.48
N VAL A 52 0.85 -15.15 3.45
CA VAL A 52 1.59 -16.42 3.30
C VAL A 52 0.68 -17.66 3.31
N SER A 53 -0.55 -17.53 3.81
CA SER A 53 -1.55 -18.60 3.80
C SER A 53 -2.30 -18.71 2.47
N LEU A 54 -2.08 -17.78 1.55
CA LEU A 54 -2.78 -17.68 0.28
C LEU A 54 -1.90 -18.15 -0.88
N SER A 55 -2.52 -18.71 -1.91
CA SER A 55 -1.83 -18.89 -3.19
C SER A 55 -1.50 -17.54 -3.84
N ALA A 56 -0.66 -17.53 -4.87
CA ALA A 56 -0.34 -16.31 -5.62
C ALA A 56 -1.61 -15.67 -6.24
N GLU A 57 -2.48 -16.50 -6.82
CA GLU A 57 -3.77 -16.09 -7.40
C GLU A 57 -4.69 -15.46 -6.33
N GLN A 58 -4.81 -16.11 -5.17
CA GLN A 58 -5.62 -15.61 -4.06
C GLN A 58 -5.05 -14.33 -3.48
N THR A 59 -3.73 -14.25 -3.34
CA THR A 59 -3.02 -13.02 -2.91
C THR A 59 -3.36 -11.87 -3.84
N GLN A 60 -3.31 -12.10 -5.15
CA GLN A 60 -3.65 -11.08 -6.15
C GLN A 60 -5.10 -10.62 -6.00
N GLN A 61 -6.06 -11.54 -5.83
CA GLN A 61 -7.47 -11.20 -5.64
C GLN A 61 -7.71 -10.38 -4.36
N VAL A 62 -7.03 -10.71 -3.26
CA VAL A 62 -7.12 -9.95 -2.00
C VAL A 62 -6.53 -8.54 -2.17
N LEU A 63 -5.36 -8.42 -2.82
CA LEU A 63 -4.74 -7.12 -3.08
C LEU A 63 -5.62 -6.25 -3.99
N GLN A 64 -6.20 -6.82 -5.04
CA GLN A 64 -7.11 -6.10 -5.93
C GLN A 64 -8.37 -5.64 -5.18
N THR A 65 -8.96 -6.52 -4.37
CA THR A 65 -10.14 -6.17 -3.57
C THR A 65 -9.83 -5.04 -2.57
N ALA A 66 -8.67 -5.12 -1.90
CA ALA A 66 -8.22 -4.05 -1.01
C ALA A 66 -7.98 -2.74 -1.78
N GLN A 67 -7.37 -2.79 -2.97
CA GLN A 67 -7.15 -1.62 -3.82
C GLN A 67 -8.47 -0.95 -4.19
N GLU A 68 -9.45 -1.72 -4.67
CA GLU A 68 -10.77 -1.24 -5.06
C GLU A 68 -11.49 -0.57 -3.88
N VAL A 69 -11.45 -1.20 -2.71
CA VAL A 69 -12.06 -0.68 -1.48
C VAL A 69 -11.38 0.61 -1.02
N LEU A 70 -10.06 0.62 -0.92
CA LEU A 70 -9.30 1.77 -0.42
C LEU A 70 -9.38 2.97 -1.38
N THR A 71 -9.49 2.73 -2.68
CA THR A 71 -9.64 3.79 -3.70
C THR A 71 -10.96 4.54 -3.57
N ARG A 72 -12.03 3.86 -3.12
CA ARG A 72 -13.38 4.45 -2.98
C ARG A 72 -13.57 5.24 -1.69
N MET A 73 -12.63 5.18 -0.77
CA MET A 73 -12.70 5.91 0.51
C MET A 73 -12.69 7.42 0.27
N THR A 74 -13.46 8.15 1.08
CA THR A 74 -13.60 9.61 0.98
C THR A 74 -13.05 10.31 2.21
N ASP A 75 -12.92 9.62 3.35
CA ASP A 75 -12.41 10.21 4.58
C ASP A 75 -10.95 10.66 4.44
N THR A 76 -10.69 11.91 4.79
CA THR A 76 -9.34 12.48 4.67
C THR A 76 -8.36 11.83 5.65
N ARG A 77 -8.82 11.33 6.80
CA ARG A 77 -7.94 10.64 7.77
C ARG A 77 -7.60 9.24 7.27
N ALA A 78 -8.52 8.56 6.60
CA ALA A 78 -8.30 7.32 5.85
C ALA A 78 -7.19 7.51 4.82
N TRP A 79 -7.33 8.49 3.93
CA TRP A 79 -6.29 8.82 2.95
C TRP A 79 -4.93 9.12 3.57
N LYS A 80 -4.89 9.86 4.70
CA LYS A 80 -3.64 10.10 5.44
C LYS A 80 -2.99 8.79 5.92
N ALA A 81 -3.76 7.80 6.33
CA ALA A 81 -3.25 6.48 6.69
C ALA A 81 -2.75 5.72 5.45
N THR A 82 -3.50 5.75 4.33
CA THR A 82 -3.11 5.14 3.05
C THR A 82 -1.76 5.68 2.58
N TYR A 83 -1.59 7.00 2.55
CA TYR A 83 -0.31 7.63 2.17
C TYR A 83 0.85 7.22 3.06
N LYS A 84 0.61 6.98 4.35
CA LYS A 84 1.67 6.53 5.27
C LYS A 84 2.05 5.08 5.02
N ALA A 85 1.07 4.24 4.69
CA ALA A 85 1.27 2.81 4.48
C ALA A 85 2.13 2.51 3.24
N THR A 86 2.09 3.34 2.18
CA THR A 86 2.90 3.15 0.96
C THR A 86 4.41 3.05 1.20
N TYR A 87 4.93 3.59 2.30
CA TYR A 87 6.36 3.54 2.66
C TYR A 87 6.62 2.99 4.08
N LYS A 88 5.58 2.44 4.73
CA LYS A 88 5.69 1.86 6.08
C LYS A 88 5.15 0.45 6.17
N HIS A 89 4.41 -0.04 5.18
CA HIS A 89 3.95 -1.41 5.17
C HIS A 89 5.15 -2.37 5.00
N PRO A 90 5.27 -3.44 5.81
CA PRO A 90 6.40 -4.36 5.72
C PRO A 90 6.46 -5.11 4.40
N ASP A 91 5.31 -5.54 3.88
CA ASP A 91 5.23 -6.25 2.61
C ASP A 91 5.31 -5.28 1.41
N TRP A 92 6.23 -5.55 0.48
CA TRP A 92 6.47 -4.71 -0.69
C TRP A 92 5.34 -4.78 -1.72
N ARG A 93 4.64 -5.92 -1.84
CA ARG A 93 3.51 -6.09 -2.77
C ARG A 93 2.35 -5.19 -2.35
N VAL A 94 2.12 -5.09 -1.04
CA VAL A 94 1.15 -4.16 -0.47
C VAL A 94 1.58 -2.71 -0.70
N ARG A 95 2.87 -2.38 -0.56
CA ARG A 95 3.37 -1.02 -0.89
C ARG A 95 3.11 -0.67 -2.35
N VAL A 96 3.35 -1.59 -3.30
CA VAL A 96 3.03 -1.40 -4.73
C VAL A 96 1.53 -1.18 -4.93
N MET A 97 0.68 -2.05 -4.39
CA MET A 97 -0.78 -1.89 -4.49
C MET A 97 -1.25 -0.55 -3.91
N LEU A 98 -0.70 -0.12 -2.78
CA LEU A 98 -1.05 1.18 -2.18
C LEU A 98 -0.59 2.36 -3.05
N LEU A 99 0.48 2.23 -3.84
CA LEU A 99 0.83 3.24 -4.83
C LEU A 99 -0.24 3.34 -5.93
N ASP A 100 -0.81 2.20 -6.37
CA ASP A 100 -1.95 2.19 -7.30
C ASP A 100 -3.21 2.83 -6.70
N VAL A 101 -3.43 2.68 -5.39
CA VAL A 101 -4.50 3.44 -4.69
C VAL A 101 -4.21 4.94 -4.73
N VAL A 102 -3.00 5.35 -4.33
CA VAL A 102 -2.60 6.76 -4.22
C VAL A 102 -2.57 7.48 -5.57
N ARG A 103 -2.35 6.75 -6.66
CA ARG A 103 -2.40 7.23 -8.05
C ARG A 103 -3.67 8.04 -8.36
N HIS A 104 -4.82 7.66 -7.80
CA HIS A 104 -6.12 8.31 -8.03
C HIS A 104 -6.24 9.72 -7.43
N ARG A 105 -5.22 10.17 -6.68
CA ARG A 105 -5.17 11.48 -6.03
C ARG A 105 -4.09 12.38 -6.63
N LEU A 106 -3.39 11.90 -7.65
CA LEU A 106 -2.36 12.65 -8.34
C LEU A 106 -2.93 13.34 -9.59
N PRO A 107 -2.34 14.49 -9.99
CA PRO A 107 -1.23 15.18 -9.33
C PRO A 107 -1.67 16.15 -8.21
N ASP A 108 -2.98 16.28 -7.97
CA ASP A 108 -3.55 17.41 -7.21
C ASP A 108 -3.30 17.36 -5.70
N GLU A 109 -3.11 16.17 -5.12
CA GLU A 109 -2.93 16.01 -3.68
C GLU A 109 -1.45 15.99 -3.28
N LYS A 110 -0.98 17.06 -2.64
CA LYS A 110 0.42 17.19 -2.16
C LYS A 110 0.87 16.05 -1.25
N ARG A 111 -0.05 15.43 -0.49
CA ARG A 111 0.27 14.28 0.37
C ARG A 111 0.45 12.99 -0.42
N ALA A 112 -0.31 12.80 -1.50
CA ALA A 112 -0.12 11.70 -2.45
C ALA A 112 1.25 11.82 -3.11
N GLU A 113 1.60 13.02 -3.62
CA GLU A 113 2.92 13.27 -4.22
C GLU A 113 4.05 13.00 -3.20
N LYS A 114 3.90 13.42 -1.94
CA LYS A 114 4.87 13.12 -0.88
C LYS A 114 5.02 11.62 -0.62
N ALA A 115 3.95 10.84 -0.78
CA ALA A 115 4.01 9.39 -0.64
C ALA A 115 4.84 8.77 -1.79
N VAL A 116 4.64 9.23 -3.03
CA VAL A 116 5.46 8.81 -4.19
C VAL A 116 6.94 9.20 -4.00
N ILE A 117 7.23 10.44 -3.58
CA ILE A 117 8.61 10.90 -3.31
C ILE A 117 9.32 9.99 -2.30
N LYS A 118 8.60 9.51 -1.28
CA LYS A 118 9.17 8.57 -0.30
C LYS A 118 9.41 7.19 -0.90
N ALA A 119 8.49 6.70 -1.72
CA ALA A 119 8.59 5.39 -2.36
C ALA A 119 9.68 5.31 -3.43
N ILE A 120 10.08 6.43 -4.04
CA ILE A 120 11.25 6.46 -4.95
C ILE A 120 12.52 5.95 -4.27
N GLY A 121 12.69 6.19 -2.96
CA GLY A 121 13.82 5.69 -2.18
C GLY A 121 13.53 4.40 -1.42
N ASP A 122 12.52 3.63 -1.82
CA ASP A 122 12.22 2.33 -1.20
C ASP A 122 13.37 1.35 -1.44
N GLY A 123 13.64 0.48 -0.46
CA GLY A 123 14.71 -0.52 -0.56
C GLY A 123 14.34 -1.72 -1.45
N THR A 124 13.11 -1.79 -1.95
CA THR A 124 12.68 -2.81 -2.91
C THR A 124 12.48 -2.19 -4.28
N ASP A 125 13.22 -2.68 -5.28
CA ASP A 125 13.22 -2.14 -6.65
C ASP A 125 11.82 -2.03 -7.25
N ALA A 126 10.98 -3.05 -7.07
CA ALA A 126 9.61 -3.03 -7.59
C ALA A 126 8.79 -1.83 -7.07
N VAL A 127 9.00 -1.41 -5.82
CA VAL A 127 8.32 -0.24 -5.24
C VAL A 127 8.93 1.05 -5.77
N ALA A 128 10.27 1.12 -5.83
CA ALA A 128 10.99 2.29 -6.32
C ALA A 128 10.68 2.57 -7.79
N ILE A 129 10.76 1.55 -8.66
CA ILE A 129 10.45 1.62 -10.09
C ILE A 129 9.02 2.11 -10.30
N LYS A 130 8.04 1.50 -9.63
CA LYS A 130 6.63 1.94 -9.71
C LYS A 130 6.46 3.42 -9.35
N ALA A 131 7.15 3.87 -8.30
CA ALA A 131 7.09 5.27 -7.87
C ALA A 131 7.77 6.23 -8.88
N ILE A 132 8.86 5.80 -9.52
CA ILE A 132 9.54 6.55 -10.59
C ILE A 132 8.65 6.66 -11.83
N GLU A 133 8.03 5.55 -12.25
CA GLU A 133 7.08 5.53 -13.38
C GLU A 133 5.92 6.49 -13.13
N MET A 134 5.30 6.43 -11.95
CA MET A 134 4.25 7.36 -11.55
C MET A 134 4.74 8.82 -11.53
N ALA A 135 5.96 9.06 -11.06
CA ALA A 135 6.53 10.41 -11.06
C ALA A 135 6.67 10.99 -12.46
N GLY A 136 7.13 10.18 -13.42
CA GLY A 136 7.23 10.56 -14.83
C GLY A 136 5.85 10.79 -15.46
N GLU A 137 4.92 9.85 -15.27
CA GLU A 137 3.59 9.91 -15.85
C GLU A 137 2.80 11.16 -15.43
N PHE A 138 2.83 11.49 -14.14
CA PHE A 138 2.11 12.65 -13.61
C PHE A 138 2.95 13.94 -13.61
N ASN A 139 4.15 13.91 -14.20
CA ASN A 139 5.09 15.04 -14.23
C ASN A 139 5.31 15.67 -12.84
N LEU A 140 5.55 14.83 -11.83
CA LEU A 140 5.68 15.23 -10.43
C LEU A 140 7.03 15.92 -10.19
N LYS A 141 7.13 17.20 -10.56
CA LYS A 141 8.41 17.96 -10.53
C LYS A 141 9.14 17.93 -9.19
N ARG A 142 8.43 17.78 -8.05
CA ARG A 142 9.05 17.72 -6.72
C ARG A 142 9.78 16.39 -6.45
N THR A 143 9.66 15.41 -7.34
CA THR A 143 10.43 14.16 -7.30
C THR A 143 11.84 14.33 -7.86
N VAL A 144 12.09 15.34 -8.72
CA VAL A 144 13.37 15.54 -9.41
C VAL A 144 14.57 15.55 -8.46
N PRO A 145 14.59 16.27 -7.33
CA PRO A 145 15.74 16.23 -6.41
C PRO A 145 16.04 14.82 -5.88
N LYS A 146 15.00 14.01 -5.65
CA LYS A 146 15.15 12.65 -5.15
C LYS A 146 15.68 11.71 -6.25
N LEU A 147 15.19 11.86 -7.47
CA LEU A 147 15.68 11.12 -8.64
C LEU A 147 17.15 11.45 -8.93
N MET A 148 17.51 12.74 -8.90
CA MET A 148 18.90 13.18 -9.04
C MET A 148 19.80 12.56 -7.97
N GLN A 149 19.35 12.54 -6.70
CA GLN A 149 20.11 11.90 -5.63
C GLN A 149 20.40 10.43 -5.95
N MET A 150 19.46 9.67 -6.51
CA MET A 150 19.67 8.24 -6.80
C MET A 150 20.76 8.01 -7.85
N VAL A 151 20.86 8.88 -8.86
CA VAL A 151 21.86 8.72 -9.93
C VAL A 151 23.22 9.34 -9.59
N THR A 152 23.28 10.30 -8.66
CA THR A 152 24.54 10.95 -8.26
C THR A 152 25.17 10.37 -7.00
N THR A 153 24.47 9.49 -6.27
CA THR A 153 25.05 8.84 -5.10
C THR A 153 25.88 7.64 -5.58
N PRO A 154 27.21 7.66 -5.44
CA PRO A 154 28.02 6.51 -5.85
C PRO A 154 27.63 5.29 -5.02
N GLU A 155 27.42 4.15 -5.67
CA GLU A 155 27.35 2.88 -4.96
C GLU A 155 28.64 2.71 -4.13
N PRO A 156 28.56 2.30 -2.86
CA PRO A 156 29.76 1.94 -2.13
C PRO A 156 30.41 0.79 -2.90
N ILE A 157 31.55 1.08 -3.54
CA ILE A 157 32.42 0.07 -4.13
C ILE A 157 32.66 -0.94 -3.01
N GLY A 158 32.11 -2.14 -3.18
CA GLY A 158 32.23 -3.21 -2.21
C GLY A 158 33.69 -3.36 -1.82
N LYS A 159 33.99 -3.28 -0.54
CA LYS A 159 35.27 -3.76 -0.04
C LYS A 159 35.24 -5.27 -0.20
N CYS A 160 35.92 -5.76 -1.25
CA CYS A 160 36.30 -7.16 -1.39
C CYS A 160 37.10 -7.63 -0.18
#